data_AF-A0A3G6PGE3-F1
#
_entry.id   AF-A0A3G6PGE3-F1
#
_cell.length_a   1.000
_cell.length_b   1.000
_cell.length_c   1.000
_cell.angle_alpha   90.00
_cell.angle_beta   90.00
_cell.angle_gamma   90.00
#
_symmetry.space_group_name_H-M   'P 1'
#
loop_
_entity.id
_entity.type
_entity.pdbx_description
1 polymer ?
#
loop_
_entity_poly.entity_id
_entity_poly.type
_entity_poly.pdbx_seq_one_letter_code
_entity_poly.pdbx_strand_id
1 'polypeptide(L)'
;MAAQVSLNWALGGGLNLALGFVKDSYGDSSFYYSIGGNLGIGAGLSLDFTPIITTDTNKKFHVSDFEGYGNSYNVGLGPVSVSSGGSTNENNLTPSQNFNYNEWGKNKNGYTTKSGSFGIGAEAGAMWTRSKTTLIGR
;
A
#
# COMPACT_ATOMS: atom_id res chain seq x y z
N MET A 1 3.43 -9.30 -7.08
CA MET A 1 4.42 -8.46 -6.35
C MET A 1 4.35 -7.05 -6.91
N ALA A 2 4.63 -6.05 -6.09
CA ALA A 2 4.73 -4.66 -6.51
C ALA A 2 6.12 -4.09 -6.18
N ALA A 3 6.60 -3.17 -7.00
CA ALA A 3 7.78 -2.36 -6.74
C ALA A 3 7.41 -0.89 -6.96
N GLN A 4 7.74 -0.02 -6.03
CA GLN A 4 7.35 1.39 -6.10
C GLN A 4 8.37 2.33 -5.48
N VAL A 5 8.35 3.57 -5.96
CA VAL A 5 8.92 4.71 -5.27
C VAL A 5 7.76 5.46 -4.60
N SER A 6 7.91 5.77 -3.32
CA SER A 6 6.88 6.49 -2.56
C SER A 6 7.43 7.72 -1.84
N LEU A 7 6.66 8.80 -1.87
CA LEU A 7 6.90 10.03 -1.13
C LEU A 7 5.81 10.18 -0.07
N ASN A 8 6.23 10.30 1.18
CA ASN A 8 5.37 10.40 2.34
C ASN A 8 5.70 11.66 3.13
N TRP A 9 4.67 12.39 3.56
CA TRP A 9 4.80 13.48 4.51
C TRP A 9 3.56 13.56 5.39
N ALA A 10 3.75 13.67 6.71
CA ALA A 10 2.69 13.78 7.70
C ALA A 10 3.14 14.55 8.96
N LEU A 11 2.31 15.49 9.41
CA LEU A 11 2.42 16.20 10.69
C LEU A 11 1.04 16.29 11.34
N GLY A 12 0.58 15.17 11.91
CA GLY A 12 -0.82 14.99 12.36
C GLY A 12 -1.76 14.61 11.21
N GLY A 13 -1.45 15.08 10.00
CA GLY A 13 -2.00 14.60 8.73
C GLY A 13 -1.09 14.98 7.57
N GLY A 14 -1.30 14.40 6.40
CA GLY A 14 -0.53 14.75 5.21
C GLY A 14 -0.86 13.90 3.98
N LEU A 15 0.11 13.75 3.08
CA LEU A 15 -0.07 13.21 1.74
C LEU A 15 0.88 12.03 1.50
N ASN A 16 0.39 11.02 0.78
CA ASN A 16 1.18 9.97 0.17
C ASN A 16 1.04 10.01 -1.36
N LEU A 17 2.17 9.88 -2.03
CA LEU A 17 2.26 9.67 -3.47
C LEU A 17 3.14 8.45 -3.71
N ALA A 18 2.67 7.51 -4.53
CA ALA A 18 3.46 6.36 -4.94
C ALA A 18 3.35 6.15 -6.45
N LEU A 19 4.47 5.79 -7.07
CA LEU A 19 4.55 5.41 -8.47
C LEU A 19 5.28 4.08 -8.55
N GLY A 20 4.70 3.13 -9.28
CA GLY A 20 5.25 1.78 -9.27
C GLY A 20 4.77 0.91 -10.41
N PHE A 21 5.18 -0.34 -10.29
CA PHE A 21 4.87 -1.41 -11.21
C PHE A 21 4.39 -2.62 -10.40
N VAL A 22 3.30 -3.22 -10.85
CA VAL A 22 2.73 -4.43 -10.24
C VAL A 22 2.73 -5.54 -11.26
N LYS A 23 3.12 -6.74 -10.81
CA LYS A 23 3.11 -7.97 -11.59
C LYS A 23 2.30 -9.04 -10.88
N ASP A 24 1.47 -9.74 -11.63
CA ASP A 24 0.62 -10.79 -11.09
C ASP A 24 1.18 -12.21 -11.25
N SER A 25 0.40 -13.19 -10.78
CA SER A 25 0.76 -14.60 -10.82
C SER A 25 0.61 -15.26 -12.20
N TYR A 26 0.00 -14.57 -13.16
CA TYR A 26 -0.27 -15.06 -14.51
C TYR A 26 0.72 -14.53 -15.54
N GLY A 27 1.53 -13.54 -15.16
CA GLY A 27 2.56 -12.94 -16.01
C GLY A 27 2.19 -11.56 -16.51
N ASP A 28 0.98 -11.09 -16.23
CA ASP A 28 0.54 -9.74 -16.57
C ASP A 28 1.17 -8.72 -15.62
N SER A 29 1.33 -7.52 -16.15
CA SER A 29 1.91 -6.42 -15.40
C SER A 29 1.39 -5.07 -15.85
N SER A 30 1.36 -4.12 -14.94
CA SER A 30 0.93 -2.76 -15.24
C SER A 30 1.67 -1.76 -14.36
N PHE A 31 1.84 -0.55 -14.89
CA PHE A 31 2.27 0.58 -14.10
C PHE A 31 1.09 1.11 -13.29
N TYR A 32 1.38 1.70 -12.15
CA TYR A 32 0.35 2.32 -11.33
C TYR A 32 0.85 3.59 -10.67
N TYR A 33 -0.10 4.42 -10.30
CA TYR A 33 0.11 5.50 -9.36
C TYR A 33 -0.90 5.38 -8.22
N SER A 34 -0.48 5.77 -7.02
CA SER A 34 -1.32 5.81 -5.84
C SER A 34 -1.23 7.19 -5.22
N ILE A 35 -2.38 7.78 -4.91
CA ILE A 35 -2.48 9.07 -4.24
C ILE A 35 -3.34 8.87 -2.99
N GLY A 36 -2.85 9.35 -1.86
CA GLY A 36 -3.47 9.09 -0.57
C GLY A 36 -3.25 10.17 0.46
N GLY A 37 -3.96 10.01 1.56
CA GLY A 37 -3.78 10.79 2.78
C GLY A 37 -3.09 9.97 3.85
N ASN A 38 -2.25 10.63 4.63
CA ASN A 38 -1.52 10.02 5.76
C ASN A 38 -1.99 10.64 7.06
N LEU A 39 -2.01 9.84 8.12
CA LEU A 39 -2.20 10.27 9.50
C LEU A 39 -1.04 9.74 10.34
N GLY A 40 -0.37 10.63 11.06
CA GLY A 40 0.81 10.30 11.84
C GLY A 40 1.84 11.41 11.78
N ILE A 41 3.08 11.06 12.10
CA ILE A 41 4.20 11.98 12.10
C ILE A 41 5.33 11.31 11.34
N GLY A 42 5.82 11.99 10.32
CA GLY A 42 7.00 11.56 9.59
C GLY A 42 7.08 12.13 8.20
N ALA A 43 8.23 11.95 7.59
CA ALA A 43 8.44 12.23 6.18
C ALA A 43 9.42 11.20 5.64
N GLY A 44 9.37 10.95 4.34
CA GLY A 44 10.35 10.09 3.70
C GLY A 44 10.08 9.87 2.23
N LEU A 45 11.17 9.55 1.54
CA LEU A 45 11.15 8.97 0.20
C LEU A 45 11.60 7.52 0.37
N SER A 46 10.91 6.56 -0.24
CA SER A 46 11.28 5.14 -0.14
C SER A 46 11.17 4.43 -1.48
N LEU A 47 11.96 3.36 -1.61
CA LEU A 47 11.84 2.37 -2.67
C LEU A 47 11.40 1.06 -2.01
N ASP A 48 10.16 0.65 -2.29
CA ASP A 48 9.54 -0.51 -1.68
C ASP A 48 9.45 -1.68 -2.66
N PHE A 49 9.78 -2.87 -2.19
CA PHE A 49 9.49 -4.13 -2.86
C PHE A 49 8.48 -4.90 -2.00
N THR A 50 7.26 -5.00 -2.50
CA THR A 50 6.12 -5.46 -1.71
C THR A 50 5.58 -6.77 -2.27
N PRO A 51 5.78 -7.91 -1.58
CA PRO A 51 5.03 -9.12 -1.88
C PRO A 51 3.54 -8.90 -1.62
N ILE A 52 2.71 -9.46 -2.50
CA ILE A 52 1.26 -9.37 -2.45
C ILE A 52 0.73 -10.78 -2.20
N ILE A 53 -0.08 -10.94 -1.16
CA ILE A 53 -0.66 -12.22 -0.74
C ILE A 53 -2.16 -12.08 -0.81
N THR A 54 -2.82 -12.90 -1.63
CA THR A 54 -4.29 -12.96 -1.67
C THR A 54 -4.82 -13.48 -0.34
N THR A 55 -5.94 -12.92 0.12
CA THR A 55 -6.61 -13.42 1.33
C THR A 55 -7.45 -14.66 1.06
N ASP A 56 -7.95 -14.82 -0.16
CA ASP A 56 -8.55 -16.06 -0.64
C ASP A 56 -7.46 -17.01 -1.16
N THR A 57 -7.30 -18.15 -0.47
CA THR A 57 -6.31 -19.18 -0.83
C THR A 57 -6.64 -19.92 -2.13
N ASN A 58 -7.88 -19.83 -2.61
CA ASN A 58 -8.30 -20.44 -3.87
C ASN A 58 -8.12 -19.51 -5.07
N LYS A 59 -7.80 -18.23 -4.83
CA LYS A 59 -7.63 -17.22 -5.87
C LYS A 59 -6.16 -16.79 -5.95
N LYS A 60 -5.64 -16.74 -7.17
CA LYS A 60 -4.36 -16.08 -7.43
C LYS A 60 -4.58 -14.58 -7.61
N PHE A 61 -3.57 -13.81 -7.27
CA PHE A 61 -3.60 -12.36 -7.46
C PHE A 61 -3.62 -12.04 -8.96
N HIS A 62 -4.46 -11.10 -9.36
CA HIS A 62 -4.49 -10.51 -10.70
C HIS A 62 -4.15 -9.02 -10.61
N VAL A 63 -3.44 -8.46 -11.60
CA VAL A 63 -3.11 -7.03 -11.62
C VAL A 63 -4.34 -6.13 -11.41
N SER A 64 -5.50 -6.49 -11.97
CA SER A 64 -6.74 -5.74 -11.79
C SER A 64 -7.23 -5.67 -10.34
N ASP A 65 -6.86 -6.63 -9.50
CA ASP A 65 -7.22 -6.64 -8.09
C ASP A 65 -6.44 -5.56 -7.30
N PHE A 66 -5.34 -5.04 -7.86
CA PHE A 66 -4.50 -3.99 -7.25
C PHE A 66 -5.11 -2.59 -7.35
N GLU A 67 -6.06 -2.40 -8.27
CA GLU A 67 -6.72 -1.11 -8.50
C GLU A 67 -7.77 -0.83 -7.42
N GLY A 68 -7.85 0.42 -6.97
CA GLY A 68 -8.80 0.85 -5.94
C GLY A 68 -8.13 1.28 -4.63
N TYR A 69 -8.89 1.26 -3.54
CA TYR A 69 -8.41 1.78 -2.25
C TYR A 69 -7.65 0.74 -1.45
N GLY A 70 -6.53 1.15 -0.86
CA GLY A 70 -5.77 0.38 0.10
C GLY A 70 -5.46 1.20 1.35
N ASN A 71 -5.26 0.49 2.46
CA ASN A 71 -4.72 1.08 3.68
C ASN A 71 -3.37 0.42 3.98
N SER A 72 -2.46 1.18 4.58
CA SER A 72 -1.19 0.67 5.08
C SER A 72 -0.78 1.38 6.37
N TYR A 73 0.02 0.67 7.16
CA TYR A 73 0.70 1.20 8.31
C TYR A 73 2.19 1.05 8.06
N ASN A 74 2.93 2.16 8.12
CA ASN A 74 4.37 2.20 7.96
C ASN A 74 5.00 2.70 9.26
N VAL A 75 6.07 2.02 9.69
CA VAL A 75 6.97 2.48 10.75
C VAL A 75 8.38 2.41 10.20
N GLY A 76 9.09 3.54 10.24
CA GLY A 76 10.44 3.67 9.74
C GLY A 76 11.33 4.48 10.67
N LEU A 77 12.61 4.11 10.71
CA LEU A 77 13.65 4.91 11.33
C LEU A 77 14.92 4.86 10.46
N GLY A 78 15.18 5.97 9.76
CA GLY A 78 16.31 6.09 8.85
C GLY A 78 16.14 5.17 7.63
N PRO A 79 17.16 4.37 7.26
CA PRO A 79 17.15 3.58 6.03
C PRO A 79 16.33 2.28 6.12
N VAL A 80 15.73 2.00 7.29
CA VAL A 80 14.96 0.80 7.54
C VAL A 80 13.52 1.17 7.87
N SER A 81 12.59 0.58 7.13
CA SER A 81 11.18 0.66 7.44
C SER A 81 10.45 -0.64 7.20
N VAL A 82 9.33 -0.78 7.90
CA VAL A 82 8.42 -1.90 7.76
C VAL A 82 7.03 -1.34 7.50
N SER A 83 6.34 -1.96 6.56
CA SER A 83 4.97 -1.62 6.21
C SER A 83 4.10 -2.87 6.13
N SER A 84 2.89 -2.75 6.65
CA SER A 84 1.83 -3.74 6.49
C SER A 84 0.62 -3.04 5.90
N GLY A 85 -0.05 -3.67 4.94
CA GLY A 85 -1.17 -3.06 4.24
C GLY A 85 -2.11 -4.09 3.62
N GLY A 86 -3.09 -3.60 2.89
CA GLY A 86 -3.99 -4.44 2.12
C GLY A 86 -5.06 -3.63 1.40
N SER A 87 -5.76 -4.31 0.50
CA SER A 87 -6.91 -3.73 -0.19
C SER A 87 -8.05 -3.47 0.79
N THR A 88 -8.85 -2.45 0.49
CA THR A 88 -9.99 -2.08 1.30
C THR A 88 -11.22 -1.87 0.42
N ASN A 89 -12.41 -2.08 0.98
CA ASN A 89 -13.64 -1.93 0.23
C ASN A 89 -13.99 -0.43 0.08
N GLU A 90 -14.30 0.02 -1.13
CA GLU A 90 -14.77 1.39 -1.44
C GLU A 90 -16.10 1.70 -0.76
N ASN A 91 -16.97 0.71 -0.59
CA ASN A 91 -18.39 0.96 -0.32
C ASN A 91 -18.83 0.77 1.15
N ASN A 92 -17.97 0.31 2.07
CA ASN A 92 -18.44 -0.14 3.41
C ASN A 92 -17.36 -0.19 4.50
N LEU A 93 -16.56 0.87 4.67
CA LEU A 93 -15.66 0.94 5.82
C LEU A 93 -16.01 2.15 6.68
N THR A 94 -16.46 1.87 7.90
CA THR A 94 -16.53 2.89 8.95
C THR A 94 -15.12 3.40 9.25
N PRO A 95 -14.97 4.62 9.80
CA PRO A 95 -13.66 5.16 10.16
C PRO A 95 -12.84 4.21 11.03
N SER A 96 -13.47 3.41 11.92
CA SER A 96 -12.77 2.44 12.77
C SER A 96 -12.25 1.23 11.99
N GLN A 97 -12.95 0.76 10.96
CA GLN A 97 -12.48 -0.36 10.13
C GLN A 97 -11.30 0.04 9.24
N ASN A 98 -11.16 1.33 8.92
CA ASN A 98 -10.01 1.85 8.19
C ASN A 98 -8.68 1.66 8.98
N PHE A 99 -8.72 1.77 10.31
CA PHE A 99 -7.56 1.56 11.17
C PHE A 99 -7.39 0.10 11.64
N ASN A 100 -8.40 -0.76 11.47
CA ASN A 100 -8.32 -2.16 11.89
C ASN A 100 -7.65 -3.02 10.80
N TYR A 101 -6.39 -3.39 11.01
CA TYR A 101 -5.65 -4.23 10.06
C TYR A 101 -6.32 -5.59 9.77
N ASN A 102 -7.16 -6.09 10.68
CA ASN A 102 -7.89 -7.34 10.48
C ASN A 102 -9.00 -7.23 9.43
N GLU A 103 -9.40 -6.02 9.04
CA GLU A 103 -10.42 -5.79 8.01
C GLU A 103 -9.83 -5.64 6.60
N TRP A 104 -8.50 -5.52 6.50
CA TRP A 104 -7.83 -5.32 5.22
C TRP A 104 -7.76 -6.64 4.45
N GLY A 105 -8.09 -6.60 3.16
CA GLY A 105 -8.14 -7.76 2.29
C GLY A 105 -9.40 -8.62 2.44
N LYS A 106 -10.42 -8.23 3.22
CA LYS A 106 -11.69 -8.98 3.32
C LYS A 106 -12.68 -8.75 2.16
N ASN A 107 -12.30 -7.98 1.16
CA ASN A 107 -13.10 -7.74 -0.04
C ASN A 107 -13.03 -8.94 -1.02
N LYS A 108 -13.99 -9.03 -1.96
CA LYS A 108 -14.14 -10.14 -2.93
C LYS A 108 -12.85 -10.48 -3.70
N ASN A 109 -11.98 -9.49 -3.90
CA ASN A 109 -10.68 -9.62 -4.57
C ASN A 109 -9.53 -9.17 -3.66
N GLY A 110 -9.65 -9.48 -2.38
CA GLY A 110 -8.79 -8.88 -1.37
C GLY A 110 -7.38 -9.43 -1.36
N TYR A 111 -6.45 -8.57 -0.98
CA TYR A 111 -5.06 -8.93 -0.75
C TYR A 111 -4.50 -8.18 0.45
N THR A 112 -3.43 -8.73 1.00
CA THR A 112 -2.59 -8.09 2.01
C THR A 112 -1.18 -7.94 1.48
N THR A 113 -0.48 -6.95 2.02
CA THR A 113 0.89 -6.62 1.68
C THR A 113 1.71 -6.52 2.95
N LYS A 114 2.92 -7.06 2.91
CA LYS A 114 3.93 -6.82 3.94
C LYS A 114 5.23 -6.50 3.24
N SER A 115 5.71 -5.27 3.37
CA SER A 115 6.99 -4.85 2.81
C SER A 115 7.94 -4.52 3.94
N GLY A 116 9.18 -4.98 3.79
CA GLY A 116 10.32 -4.41 4.49
C GLY A 116 11.10 -3.63 3.45
N SER A 117 11.42 -2.38 3.75
CA SER A 117 12.20 -1.54 2.87
C SER A 117 13.54 -1.28 3.52
N PHE A 118 14.60 -1.59 2.77
CA PHE A 118 16.00 -1.34 3.12
C PHE A 118 16.51 -0.46 1.99
N GLY A 119 16.53 0.86 2.20
CA GLY A 119 16.54 1.77 1.05
C GLY A 119 17.07 3.17 1.33
N ILE A 120 17.41 3.83 0.21
CA ILE A 120 17.93 5.19 0.07
C ILE A 120 16.80 6.18 0.39
N GLY A 121 16.45 6.25 1.67
CA GLY A 121 15.27 6.95 2.14
C GLY A 121 15.37 7.21 3.63
N ALA A 122 15.20 8.46 4.05
CA ALA A 122 15.06 8.76 5.46
C ALA A 122 13.57 8.68 5.80
N GLU A 123 13.06 7.48 6.07
CA GLU A 123 11.73 7.36 6.69
C GLU A 123 11.92 7.49 8.20
N ALA A 124 11.37 8.56 8.78
CA ALA A 124 11.39 8.77 10.22
C ALA A 124 9.97 8.97 10.71
N GLY A 125 9.44 7.96 11.41
CA GLY A 125 8.17 8.05 12.12
C GLY A 125 7.23 6.88 11.89
N ALA A 126 5.96 7.11 12.26
CA ALA A 126 4.89 6.13 12.16
C ALA A 126 3.68 6.79 11.51
N MET A 127 3.18 6.17 10.45
CA MET A 127 2.12 6.74 9.61
C MET A 127 1.14 5.65 9.19
N TRP A 128 -0.15 5.93 9.39
CA TRP A 128 -1.23 5.23 8.70
C TRP A 128 -1.53 5.96 7.40
N THR A 129 -1.68 5.23 6.31
CA THR A 129 -1.91 5.76 4.96
C THR A 129 -3.16 5.12 4.38
N ARG A 130 -4.01 5.92 3.74
CA ARG A 130 -5.07 5.44 2.84
C ARG A 130 -4.87 6.05 1.47
N SER A 131 -4.71 5.21 0.47
CA SER A 131 -4.46 5.65 -0.90
C SER A 131 -5.41 4.99 -1.89
N LYS A 132 -5.65 5.68 -3.01
CA LYS A 132 -6.35 5.14 -4.16
C LYS A 132 -5.32 4.88 -5.27
N THR A 133 -5.19 3.62 -5.63
CA THR A 133 -4.33 3.15 -6.71
C THR A 133 -5.10 3.10 -8.02
N THR A 134 -4.49 3.62 -9.08
CA THR A 134 -5.01 3.58 -10.45
C THR A 134 -3.95 2.96 -11.36
N LEU A 135 -4.38 2.04 -12.22
CA LEU A 135 -3.49 1.38 -13.18
C LEU A 135 -3.35 2.22 -14.45
N ILE A 136 -2.18 2.17 -15.08
CA ILE A 136 -1.84 2.87 -16.31
C ILE A 136 -1.51 1.85 -17.40
N GLY A 137 -2.09 2.03 -18.59
CA GLY A 137 -1.71 1.30 -19.81
C GLY A 137 -2.34 -0.09 -19.94
N ARG A 138 -3.67 -0.15 -19.92
CA ARG A 138 -4.45 -1.34 -20.28
C ARG A 138 -4.98 -1.23 -21.70
#